data_AF-A0A0K8R3J0-F1
#
_entry.id   AF-A0A0K8R3J0-F1
#
_cell.length_a   1.000
_cell.length_b   1.000
_cell.length_c   1.000
_cell.angle_alpha   90.00
_cell.angle_beta   90.00
_cell.angle_gamma   90.00
#
_symmetry.space_group_name_H-M   'P 1'
#
loop_
_entity.id
_entity.type
_entity.pdbx_description
1 polymer ?
#
loop_
_entity_poly.entity_id
_entity_poly.type
_entity_poly.pdbx_seq_one_letter_code
_entity_poly.pdbx_strand_id
1 'polypeptide(L)'
;MSEWVGSTLQSWTGGYAYVGTACSEWKVGMCEDRPTSYYGAYVFAHELAHNLGCQHDGDGANSWVKGHIGSADCPWDDGYLMSYKMEDERQYKFSPCCQREVRNLYRRPEFKCLTERRAKKTIRSSKLPGVMTSAKTN
;
A
#
# COMPACT_ATOMS: atom_id res chain seq x y z
N MET A 1 -2.92 10.35 -9.10
CA MET A 1 -4.35 10.68 -9.02
C MET A 1 -4.80 11.07 -10.41
N SER A 2 -6.05 10.77 -10.75
CA SER A 2 -6.56 11.05 -12.07
C SER A 2 -6.55 12.54 -12.37
N GLU A 3 -6.02 12.91 -13.53
CA GLU A 3 -5.90 14.30 -13.96
C GLU A 3 -6.30 14.46 -15.43
N TRP A 4 -6.82 15.63 -15.76
CA TRP A 4 -7.15 15.98 -17.14
C TRP A 4 -5.91 16.56 -17.82
N VAL A 5 -5.42 15.89 -18.85
CA VAL A 5 -4.38 16.41 -19.74
C VAL A 5 -5.00 16.64 -21.11
N GLY A 6 -5.29 17.90 -21.40
CA GLY A 6 -6.11 18.28 -22.55
C GLY A 6 -7.54 17.74 -22.39
N SER A 7 -7.99 16.93 -23.34
CA SER A 7 -9.32 16.29 -23.34
C SER A 7 -9.30 14.84 -22.86
N THR A 8 -8.15 14.34 -22.37
CA THR A 8 -7.99 12.96 -21.92
C THR A 8 -7.86 12.90 -20.40
N LEU A 9 -8.68 12.06 -19.77
CA LEU A 9 -8.54 11.73 -18.35
C LEU A 9 -7.43 10.67 -18.20
N GLN A 10 -6.34 11.05 -17.58
CA GLN A 10 -5.23 10.16 -17.24
C GLN A 10 -5.49 9.56 -15.87
N SER A 11 -5.42 8.23 -15.73
CA SER A 11 -5.81 7.50 -14.51
C SER A 11 -4.79 6.44 -14.06
N TRP A 12 -3.56 6.52 -14.56
CA TRP A 12 -2.52 5.52 -14.27
C TRP A 12 -1.98 5.56 -12.84
N THR A 13 -2.13 6.68 -12.12
CA THR A 13 -1.68 6.79 -10.73
C THR A 13 -2.87 6.68 -9.79
N GLY A 14 -3.02 5.52 -9.15
CA GLY A 14 -4.09 5.24 -8.20
C GLY A 14 -3.92 5.92 -6.84
N GLY A 15 -2.70 6.23 -6.40
CA GLY A 15 -2.48 6.78 -5.05
C GLY A 15 -1.10 7.39 -4.86
N TYR A 16 -0.88 7.94 -3.67
CA TYR A 16 0.41 8.44 -3.20
C TYR A 16 0.56 8.24 -1.70
N ALA A 17 1.77 7.88 -1.28
CA ALA A 17 2.19 7.83 0.11
C ALA A 17 3.68 8.13 0.25
N TYR A 18 4.07 8.64 1.41
CA TYR A 18 5.48 8.74 1.75
C TYR A 18 6.01 7.41 2.28
N VAL A 19 7.22 7.04 1.88
CA VAL A 19 7.84 5.79 2.30
C VAL A 19 8.38 5.92 3.73
N GLY A 20 7.97 5.00 4.61
CA GLY A 20 8.50 4.86 5.97
C GLY A 20 8.09 5.96 6.94
N THR A 21 6.95 6.61 6.72
CA THR A 21 6.53 7.79 7.49
C THR A 21 5.43 7.53 8.51
N ALA A 22 5.03 6.27 8.74
CA ALA A 22 3.91 5.90 9.63
C ALA A 22 3.97 6.53 11.04
N CYS A 23 5.18 6.77 11.59
CA CYS A 23 5.37 7.42 12.90
C CYS A 23 5.89 8.86 12.85
N SER A 24 5.83 9.50 11.69
CA SER A 24 6.24 10.90 11.49
C SER A 24 5.04 11.85 11.39
N GLU A 25 5.28 13.13 11.10
CA GLU A 25 4.23 14.09 10.73
C GLU A 25 3.64 13.79 9.33
N TRP A 26 4.42 13.14 8.46
CA TRP A 26 4.04 12.75 7.10
C TRP A 26 3.36 11.38 7.01
N LYS A 27 2.69 10.95 8.09
CA LYS A 27 1.90 9.70 8.17
C LYS A 27 0.58 9.81 7.38
N VAL A 28 0.72 10.11 6.10
CA VAL A 28 -0.36 10.42 5.17
C VAL A 28 -0.25 9.56 3.93
N GLY A 29 -1.40 9.22 3.36
CA GLY A 29 -1.54 8.56 2.08
C GLY A 29 -2.88 8.90 1.47
N MET A 30 -2.97 8.85 0.15
CA MET A 30 -4.19 9.07 -0.60
C MET A 30 -4.35 7.98 -1.65
N CYS A 31 -5.58 7.54 -1.87
CA CYS A 31 -5.92 6.56 -2.88
C CYS A 31 -7.21 6.97 -3.59
N GLU A 32 -7.26 6.73 -4.88
CA GLU A 32 -8.43 6.87 -5.72
C GLU A 32 -9.14 5.53 -5.84
N ASP A 33 -10.44 5.53 -5.56
CA ASP A 33 -11.29 4.38 -5.80
C ASP A 33 -12.10 4.60 -7.08
N ARG A 34 -12.01 3.63 -7.99
CA ARG A 34 -12.89 3.60 -9.16
C ARG A 34 -14.21 2.98 -8.73
N PRO A 35 -15.35 3.69 -8.86
CA PRO A 35 -16.64 3.19 -8.42
C PRO A 35 -16.91 1.77 -8.92
N THR A 36 -17.55 0.96 -8.06
CA THR A 36 -17.95 -0.44 -8.30
C THR A 36 -16.85 -1.46 -8.58
N SER A 37 -15.58 -1.06 -8.60
CA SER A 37 -14.45 -1.96 -8.89
C SER A 37 -13.82 -2.61 -7.66
N TYR A 38 -14.04 -2.04 -6.46
CA TYR A 38 -13.28 -2.38 -5.24
C TYR A 38 -11.76 -2.19 -5.34
N TYR A 39 -11.29 -1.59 -6.43
CA TYR A 39 -9.87 -1.38 -6.69
C TYR A 39 -9.23 -0.44 -5.66
N GLY A 40 -10.02 0.47 -5.06
CA GLY A 40 -9.54 1.32 -3.97
C GLY A 40 -9.00 0.52 -2.77
N ALA A 41 -9.47 -0.71 -2.51
CA ALA A 41 -8.90 -1.55 -1.45
C ALA A 41 -7.48 -2.02 -1.79
N TYR A 42 -7.22 -2.35 -3.06
CA TYR A 42 -5.89 -2.69 -3.55
C TYR A 42 -4.95 -1.50 -3.43
N VAL A 43 -5.36 -0.34 -3.96
CA VAL A 43 -4.55 0.89 -3.92
C VAL A 43 -4.29 1.33 -2.48
N PHE A 44 -5.32 1.32 -1.62
CA PHE A 44 -5.15 1.65 -0.21
C PHE A 44 -4.11 0.75 0.47
N ALA A 45 -4.14 -0.56 0.21
CA ALA A 45 -3.16 -1.48 0.77
C ALA A 45 -1.73 -1.19 0.28
N HIS A 46 -1.57 -0.85 -1.02
CA HIS A 46 -0.30 -0.45 -1.61
C HIS A 46 0.27 0.83 -0.96
N GLU A 47 -0.53 1.89 -0.88
CA GLU A 47 -0.09 3.17 -0.31
C GLU A 47 0.13 3.09 1.22
N LEU A 48 -0.66 2.27 1.92
CA LEU A 48 -0.43 1.99 3.34
C LEU A 48 0.90 1.27 3.55
N ALA A 49 1.25 0.33 2.67
CA ALA A 49 2.52 -0.39 2.75
C ALA A 49 3.72 0.54 2.53
N HIS A 50 3.63 1.53 1.65
CA HIS A 50 4.64 2.60 1.55
C HIS A 50 4.83 3.32 2.89
N ASN A 51 3.76 3.77 3.55
CA ASN A 51 3.84 4.40 4.88
C ASN A 51 4.55 3.49 5.91
N LEU A 52 4.31 2.18 5.83
CA LEU A 52 4.94 1.17 6.69
C LEU A 52 6.39 0.82 6.28
N GLY A 53 6.87 1.36 5.16
CA GLY A 53 8.25 1.27 4.72
C GLY A 53 8.48 0.47 3.44
N CYS A 54 7.48 -0.19 2.86
CA CYS A 54 7.73 -0.96 1.64
C CYS A 54 8.11 -0.04 0.48
N GLN A 55 9.18 -0.39 -0.23
CA GLN A 55 9.43 0.13 -1.57
C GLN A 55 8.65 -0.69 -2.59
N HIS A 56 8.58 -0.19 -3.83
CA HIS A 56 8.22 -1.05 -4.95
C HIS A 56 9.17 -2.24 -5.05
N ASP A 57 8.66 -3.39 -5.47
CA ASP A 57 9.50 -4.58 -5.66
C ASP A 57 10.52 -4.31 -6.77
N GLY A 58 11.81 -4.49 -6.49
CA GLY A 58 12.91 -4.15 -7.38
C GLY A 58 13.63 -2.85 -7.01
N ASP A 59 13.04 -2.01 -6.16
CA ASP A 59 13.62 -0.74 -5.75
C ASP A 59 14.53 -0.85 -4.52
N GLY A 60 15.60 -0.06 -4.53
CA GLY A 60 16.56 0.02 -3.42
C GLY A 60 16.06 0.81 -2.20
N ALA A 61 16.89 0.83 -1.17
CA ALA A 61 16.63 1.60 0.05
C ALA A 61 16.58 3.12 -0.22
N ASN A 62 15.55 3.78 0.30
CA ASN A 62 15.48 5.23 0.44
C ASN A 62 16.34 5.73 1.62
N SER A 63 17.19 6.72 1.37
CA SER A 63 18.16 7.26 2.34
C SER A 63 17.54 8.09 3.47
N TRP A 64 16.32 8.63 3.30
CA TRP A 64 15.68 9.42 4.35
C TRP A 64 15.11 8.54 5.48
N VAL A 65 14.83 7.26 5.20
CA VAL A 65 14.27 6.34 6.21
C VAL A 65 15.43 5.64 6.90
N LYS A 66 15.65 5.96 8.17
CA LYS A 66 16.78 5.41 8.93
C LYS A 66 16.71 3.88 9.02
N GLY A 67 17.72 3.22 8.43
CA GLY A 67 17.89 1.77 8.47
C GLY A 67 16.92 0.98 7.59
N HIS A 68 16.34 1.65 6.61
CA HIS A 68 15.57 1.05 5.53
C HIS A 68 16.46 0.23 4.60
N ILE A 69 15.97 -0.92 4.17
CA ILE A 69 16.72 -1.93 3.40
C ILE A 69 16.22 -2.07 1.95
N GLY A 70 14.99 -1.65 1.67
CA GLY A 70 14.38 -1.70 0.34
C GLY A 70 13.98 -3.11 -0.10
N SER A 71 13.69 -3.22 -1.39
CA SER A 71 13.13 -4.41 -2.04
C SER A 71 13.86 -4.81 -3.33
N ALA A 72 15.13 -4.39 -3.49
CA ALA A 72 15.93 -4.65 -4.70
C ALA A 72 16.15 -6.15 -4.98
N ASP A 73 16.00 -7.00 -3.96
CA ASP A 73 16.10 -8.46 -4.04
C ASP A 73 14.76 -9.18 -4.29
N CYS A 74 13.66 -8.44 -4.48
CA CYS A 74 12.39 -8.98 -4.98
C CYS A 74 12.15 -8.50 -6.42
N PRO A 75 12.11 -9.38 -7.42
CA PRO A 75 11.85 -9.01 -8.81
C PRO A 75 10.48 -8.31 -8.98
N TRP A 76 10.44 -7.23 -9.75
CA TRP A 76 9.20 -6.55 -10.12
C TRP A 76 8.19 -7.49 -10.80
N ASP A 77 8.68 -8.38 -11.66
CA ASP A 77 7.87 -9.33 -12.44
C ASP A 77 7.34 -10.52 -11.62
N ASP A 78 7.67 -10.62 -10.32
CA ASP A 78 7.02 -11.61 -9.44
C ASP A 78 5.55 -11.25 -9.15
N GLY A 79 5.11 -10.03 -9.47
CA GLY A 79 3.69 -9.68 -9.48
C GLY A 79 3.05 -9.54 -8.11
N TYR A 80 3.84 -9.27 -7.07
CA TYR A 80 3.31 -8.96 -5.74
C TYR A 80 2.70 -7.55 -5.67
N LEU A 81 1.97 -7.27 -4.60
CA LEU A 81 1.19 -6.04 -4.41
C LEU A 81 2.00 -4.74 -4.54
N MET A 82 3.31 -4.75 -4.30
CA MET A 82 4.19 -3.58 -4.45
C MET A 82 4.73 -3.41 -5.88
N SER A 83 4.26 -4.21 -6.83
CA SER A 83 4.43 -4.00 -8.27
C SER A 83 3.11 -3.51 -8.89
N TYR A 84 3.13 -3.21 -10.19
CA TYR A 84 1.91 -2.94 -10.98
C TYR A 84 1.51 -4.12 -11.88
N LYS A 85 2.03 -5.33 -11.59
CA LYS A 85 1.80 -6.54 -12.39
C LYS A 85 0.62 -7.35 -11.82
N MET A 86 -0.54 -7.15 -12.45
CA MET A 86 -1.81 -7.79 -12.06
C MET A 86 -2.06 -9.07 -12.87
N GLU A 87 -1.28 -10.11 -12.61
CA GLU A 87 -1.28 -11.35 -13.40
C GLU A 87 -1.98 -12.52 -12.70
N ASP A 88 -1.76 -12.67 -11.39
CA ASP A 88 -2.34 -13.74 -10.58
C ASP A 88 -2.62 -13.31 -9.13
N GLU A 89 -2.91 -14.26 -8.25
CA GLU A 89 -3.23 -13.99 -6.84
C GLU A 89 -2.11 -13.33 -6.01
N ARG A 90 -0.86 -13.33 -6.50
CA ARG A 90 0.27 -12.65 -5.85
C ARG A 90 0.05 -11.14 -5.77
N GLN A 91 -0.69 -10.55 -6.72
CA GLN A 91 -1.02 -9.13 -6.72
C GLN A 91 -1.73 -8.70 -5.42
N TYR A 92 -2.37 -9.62 -4.70
CA TYR A 92 -3.06 -9.35 -3.43
C TYR A 92 -2.22 -9.69 -2.20
N LYS A 93 -0.93 -9.99 -2.37
CA LYS A 93 0.00 -10.41 -1.31
C LYS A 93 1.21 -9.47 -1.27
N PHE A 94 1.73 -9.21 -0.09
CA PHE A 94 3.03 -8.56 0.06
C PHE A 94 4.17 -9.53 -0.28
N SER A 95 5.14 -9.08 -1.05
CA SER A 95 6.38 -9.83 -1.31
C SER A 95 7.14 -10.12 -0.01
N PRO A 96 8.02 -11.14 0.01
CA PRO A 96 8.91 -11.37 1.15
C PRO A 96 9.72 -10.11 1.54
N CYS A 97 10.10 -9.28 0.58
CA CYS A 97 10.86 -8.05 0.81
C CYS A 97 10.03 -6.99 1.55
N CYS A 98 8.82 -6.70 1.07
CA CYS A 98 7.92 -5.77 1.77
C CYS A 98 7.63 -6.26 3.20
N GLN A 99 7.31 -7.55 3.39
CA GLN A 99 7.08 -8.09 4.73
C GLN A 99 8.33 -8.01 5.64
N ARG A 100 9.53 -8.19 5.08
CA ARG A 100 10.81 -8.08 5.81
C ARG A 100 11.08 -6.63 6.20
N GLU A 101 10.84 -5.67 5.31
CA GLU A 101 11.01 -4.24 5.57
C GLU A 101 10.06 -3.76 6.67
N VAL A 102 8.78 -4.13 6.61
CA VAL A 102 7.82 -3.79 7.68
C VAL A 102 8.30 -4.32 9.04
N ARG A 103 8.80 -5.57 9.10
CA ARG A 103 9.36 -6.13 10.34
C ARG A 103 10.65 -5.43 10.78
N ASN A 104 11.50 -5.02 9.84
CA ASN A 104 12.72 -4.25 10.09
C ASN A 104 12.37 -2.91 10.74
N LEU A 105 11.49 -2.12 10.12
CA LEU A 105 11.12 -0.81 10.64
C LEU A 105 10.31 -0.91 11.93
N TYR A 106 9.36 -1.84 12.04
CA TYR A 106 8.55 -2.04 13.26
C TYR A 106 9.39 -2.23 14.54
N ARG A 107 10.59 -2.83 14.43
CA ARG A 107 11.49 -3.07 15.56
C ARG A 107 12.37 -1.87 15.92
N ARG A 108 12.35 -0.80 15.12
CA ARG A 108 13.20 0.37 15.31
C ARG A 108 12.57 1.37 16.29
N PRO A 109 13.38 2.06 17.11
CA PRO A 109 12.87 3.09 18.04
C PRO A 109 12.03 4.17 17.37
N GLU A 110 12.37 4.53 16.13
CA GLU A 110 11.69 5.55 15.32
C GLU A 110 10.23 5.16 14.97
N PHE A 111 9.90 3.86 15.01
CA PHE A 111 8.57 3.33 14.68
C PHE A 111 7.77 2.87 15.90
N LYS A 112 8.19 3.27 17.12
CA LYS A 112 7.53 2.87 18.37
C LYS A 112 6.03 3.17 18.41
N CYS A 113 5.55 4.18 17.67
CA CYS A 113 4.12 4.50 17.60
C CYS A 113 3.26 3.32 17.11
N LEU A 114 3.81 2.40 16.32
CA LEU A 114 3.11 1.19 15.84
C LEU A 114 2.96 0.11 16.92
N THR A 115 3.75 0.19 18.00
CA THR A 115 3.67 -0.72 19.15
C THR A 115 2.78 -0.20 20.27
N GLU A 116 2.44 1.09 20.24
CA GLU A 116 1.61 1.74 21.25
C GLU A 116 0.13 1.71 20.86
N ARG A 117 -0.67 0.91 21.54
CA ARG A 117 -2.12 0.86 21.30
C ARG A 117 -2.83 2.02 21.99
N ARG A 118 -3.25 3.02 21.21
CA ARG A 118 -4.09 4.15 21.69
C ARG A 118 -5.55 4.11 21.18
N ALA A 119 -5.93 3.08 20.43
CA ALA A 119 -7.26 2.97 19.82
C ALA A 119 -8.36 2.76 20.87
N LYS A 120 -9.34 3.68 20.90
CA LYS A 120 -10.52 3.63 21.79
C LYS A 120 -11.74 2.91 21.17
N LYS A 121 -11.73 2.69 19.86
CA LYS A 121 -12.83 2.09 19.11
C LYS A 121 -12.30 0.99 18.20
N THR A 122 -13.00 -0.14 18.17
CA THR A 122 -12.74 -1.22 17.22
C THR A 122 -13.97 -1.37 16.33
N ILE A 123 -13.79 -1.37 15.02
CA ILE A 123 -14.85 -1.65 14.05
C ILE A 123 -14.73 -3.13 13.66
N ARG A 124 -15.85 -3.86 13.68
CA ARG A 124 -15.92 -5.27 13.26
C ARG A 124 -17.14 -5.48 12.38
N SER A 125 -16.99 -6.29 11.35
CA SER A 125 -18.07 -6.78 10.49
C SER A 125 -17.84 -8.27 10.23
N SER A 126 -18.91 -9.07 10.27
CA SER A 126 -18.91 -10.48 9.85
C SER A 126 -19.35 -10.65 8.40
N LYS A 127 -19.77 -9.58 7.73
CA LYS A 127 -20.21 -9.60 6.33
C LYS A 127 -19.03 -9.39 5.40
N LEU A 128 -18.89 -10.27 4.42
CA LEU A 128 -17.89 -10.13 3.35
C LEU A 128 -18.29 -8.98 2.41
N PRO A 129 -17.32 -8.27 1.79
CA PRO A 129 -17.61 -7.17 0.86
C PRO A 129 -18.61 -7.56 -0.24
N GLY A 130 -18.47 -8.75 -0.84
CA GLY A 130 -19.36 -9.25 -1.89
C GLY A 130 -20.79 -9.63 -1.44
N VAL A 131 -21.09 -9.60 -0.15
CA VAL A 131 -22.49 -9.69 0.36
C VAL A 131 -23.15 -8.31 0.39
N MET A 132 -22.34 -7.25 0.53
CA MET A 132 -22.81 -5.88 0.64
C MET A 132 -22.91 -5.18 -0.71
N THR A 133 -22.29 -5.75 -1.75
CA THR A 133 -22.37 -5.28 -3.13
C THR A 133 -22.69 -6.42 -4.07
N SER A 134 -23.59 -6.16 -5.01
CA SER A 134 -23.82 -7.05 -6.13
C SER A 134 -22.91 -6.66 -7.29
N ALA A 135 -22.37 -7.65 -7.99
CA ALA A 135 -21.87 -7.45 -9.34
C ALA A 135 -23.09 -7.13 -10.21
N LYS A 136 -23.44 -5.84 -10.36
CA LYS A 136 -24.35 -5.46 -11.44
C LYS A 136 -23.58 -5.67 -12.74
N THR A 137 -23.77 -6.83 -13.35
CA THR A 137 -23.55 -7.03 -14.78
C THR A 137 -24.55 -6.14 -15.51
N ASN A 138 -24.07 -5.04 -16.09
CA ASN A 138 -24.78 -4.38 -17.19
C ASN A 138 -24.54 -5.20 -18.47
#